data_AF-A0A959P179-F1
#
_entry.id   AF-A0A959P179-F1
#
_cell.length_a   1.000
_cell.length_b   1.000
_cell.length_c   1.000
_cell.angle_alpha   90.00
_cell.angle_beta   90.00
_cell.angle_gamma   90.00
#
_symmetry.space_group_name_H-M   'P 1'
#
loop_
_entity.id
_entity.type
_entity.pdbx_description
1 polymer ?
#
loop_
_entity_poly.entity_id
_entity_poly.type
_entity_poly.pdbx_seq_one_letter_code
_entity_poly.pdbx_strand_id
1 'polypeptide(L)'
;ANKDIYPINYDNNLHLMYGGIEFGYVINPMELFHYTFNTLLGVGNVSNNNIDGFNENGSDHHTGKSFFVIEPSGAIETNITNYLRLEIGLSYRLSTGLNYTYISNKDLSSFNGFLSLKFGAF
;
A
#
# COMPACT_ATOMS: atom_id res chain seq x y z
N ALA A 1 -42.01 16.60 13.94
CA ALA A 1 -40.75 17.33 13.65
C ALA A 1 -39.88 16.40 12.84
N ASN A 2 -39.57 16.81 11.62
CA ASN A 2 -38.87 16.03 10.60
C ASN A 2 -37.48 15.62 11.11
N LYS A 3 -37.18 14.32 11.13
CA LYS A 3 -35.80 13.85 11.14
C LYS A 3 -35.34 13.92 9.69
N ASP A 4 -34.78 15.06 9.30
CA ASP A 4 -34.07 15.16 8.04
C ASP A 4 -32.82 14.28 8.17
N ILE A 5 -32.97 13.03 7.73
CA ILE A 5 -31.87 12.09 7.53
C ILE A 5 -31.09 12.66 6.37
N TYR A 6 -30.02 13.40 6.64
CA TYR A 6 -29.01 13.66 5.63
C TYR A 6 -28.50 12.30 5.16
N PRO A 7 -28.65 11.94 3.86
CA PRO A 7 -27.97 10.77 3.34
C PRO A 7 -26.48 11.06 3.48
N ILE A 8 -25.81 10.31 4.36
CA ILE A 8 -24.36 10.33 4.47
C ILE A 8 -23.85 9.82 3.13
N ASN A 9 -23.42 10.73 2.27
CA ASN A 9 -22.82 10.39 1.00
C ASN A 9 -21.47 9.74 1.33
N TYR A 10 -21.41 8.40 1.26
CA TYR A 10 -20.20 7.63 1.41
C TYR A 10 -19.32 7.78 0.15
N ASP A 11 -18.98 9.02 -0.21
CA ASP A 11 -17.86 9.29 -1.12
C ASP A 11 -16.58 8.95 -0.35
N ASN A 12 -16.33 7.66 -0.13
CA ASN A 12 -15.20 7.14 0.62
C ASN A 12 -13.92 7.33 -0.19
N ASN A 13 -13.46 8.58 -0.26
CA ASN A 13 -12.16 8.95 -0.79
C ASN A 13 -11.11 8.62 0.29
N LEU A 14 -10.85 7.33 0.42
CA LEU A 14 -9.80 6.81 1.28
C LEU A 14 -8.46 6.96 0.54
N HIS A 15 -7.57 7.76 1.10
CA HIS A 15 -6.21 7.89 0.60
C HIS A 15 -5.28 7.06 1.47
N LEU A 16 -4.60 6.09 0.84
CA LEU A 16 -3.64 5.21 1.48
C LEU A 16 -2.28 5.39 0.84
N MET A 17 -1.26 5.68 1.64
CA MET A 17 0.12 5.77 1.18
C MET A 17 1.03 5.04 2.17
N TYR A 18 2.01 4.29 1.68
CA TYR A 18 3.04 3.69 2.52
C TYR A 18 4.33 3.50 1.74
N GLY A 19 5.43 3.44 2.47
CA GLY A 19 6.76 3.20 1.93
C GLY A 19 7.66 2.57 2.97
N GLY A 20 8.82 2.09 2.55
CA GLY A 20 9.70 1.35 3.43
C GLY A 20 10.92 0.79 2.75
N ILE A 21 11.47 -0.25 3.38
CA ILE A 21 12.64 -0.98 2.91
C ILE A 21 12.17 -2.34 2.38
N GLU A 22 12.60 -2.68 1.18
CA GLU A 22 12.34 -3.97 0.56
C GLU A 22 13.58 -4.85 0.59
N PHE A 23 13.41 -6.09 1.02
CA PHE A 23 14.42 -7.14 0.97
C PHE A 23 14.00 -8.14 -0.09
N GLY A 24 14.93 -8.52 -0.98
CA GLY A 24 14.67 -9.45 -2.07
C GLY A 24 15.64 -10.61 -2.08
N TYR A 25 15.16 -11.79 -2.44
CA TYR A 25 15.95 -12.98 -2.73
C TYR A 25 15.58 -13.55 -4.09
N VAL A 26 16.59 -13.82 -4.91
CA VAL A 26 16.43 -14.35 -6.28
C VAL A 26 16.86 -15.81 -6.31
N ILE A 27 15.98 -16.68 -6.80
CA ILE A 27 16.25 -18.09 -7.04
C ILE A 27 16.54 -18.29 -8.53
N ASN A 28 17.65 -18.97 -8.83
CA ASN A 28 18.11 -19.26 -10.19
C ASN A 28 18.33 -18.03 -11.08
N PRO A 29 19.17 -17.06 -10.69
CA PRO A 29 19.38 -15.81 -11.44
C PRO A 29 19.99 -15.98 -12.84
N MET A 30 20.41 -17.19 -13.22
CA MET A 30 21.01 -17.50 -14.52
C MET A 30 19.98 -17.96 -15.57
N GLU A 31 18.73 -18.18 -15.18
CA GLU A 31 17.64 -18.54 -16.09
C GLU A 31 17.02 -17.30 -16.75
N LEU A 32 16.36 -17.48 -17.90
CA LEU A 32 15.67 -16.37 -18.59
C LEU A 32 14.55 -15.78 -17.73
N PHE A 33 13.83 -16.66 -17.02
CA PHE A 33 12.86 -16.33 -16.00
C PHE A 33 13.38 -16.83 -14.67
N HIS A 34 13.39 -15.99 -13.65
CA HIS A 34 13.82 -16.36 -12.31
C HIS A 34 12.79 -15.96 -11.29
N TYR A 35 12.70 -16.75 -10.22
CA TYR A 35 11.74 -16.52 -9.15
C TYR A 35 12.34 -15.57 -8.14
N THR A 36 11.53 -14.62 -7.69
CA THR A 36 11.89 -13.64 -6.68
C THR A 36 10.94 -13.72 -5.50
N PHE A 37 11.52 -13.68 -4.31
CA PHE A 37 10.79 -13.52 -3.06
C PHE A 37 11.21 -12.19 -2.47
N ASN A 38 10.25 -11.28 -2.28
CA ASN A 38 10.52 -10.00 -1.66
C ASN A 38 9.70 -9.83 -0.38
N THR A 39 10.14 -8.93 0.49
CA THR A 39 9.41 -8.51 1.68
C THR A 39 9.66 -7.04 1.91
N LEU A 40 8.60 -6.25 1.87
CA LEU A 40 8.62 -4.84 2.23
C LEU A 40 8.27 -4.69 3.72
N LEU A 41 9.09 -3.98 4.46
CA LEU A 41 8.81 -3.49 5.81
C LEU A 41 8.68 -1.98 5.76
N GLY A 42 7.53 -1.46 6.16
CA GLY A 42 7.22 -0.05 5.95
C GLY A 42 6.34 0.59 7.00
N VAL A 43 6.16 1.88 6.79
CA VAL A 43 5.22 2.73 7.51
C VAL A 43 4.35 3.46 6.50
N GLY A 44 3.09 3.65 6.85
CA GLY A 44 2.11 4.30 6.00
C GLY A 44 1.24 5.28 6.75
N ASN A 45 0.46 6.03 5.98
CA ASN A 45 -0.57 6.93 6.45
C ASN A 45 -1.87 6.66 5.69
N VAL A 46 -2.98 6.76 6.41
CA VAL A 46 -4.33 6.68 5.84
C VAL A 46 -5.13 7.93 6.22
N SER A 47 -5.76 8.58 5.25
CA SER A 47 -6.62 9.75 5.45
C SER A 47 -7.97 9.59 4.75
N ASN A 48 -9.00 10.25 5.27
CA ASN A 48 -10.35 10.21 4.70
C ASN A 48 -10.92 11.64 4.63
N ASN A 49 -11.09 12.13 3.41
CA ASN A 49 -11.48 13.52 3.16
C ASN A 49 -12.86 13.90 3.75
N ASN A 50 -13.74 12.93 4.01
CA ASN A 50 -15.07 13.21 4.60
C ASN A 50 -15.08 13.25 6.13
N ILE A 51 -14.08 12.66 6.78
CA ILE A 51 -13.95 12.65 8.25
C ILE A 51 -13.00 13.76 8.70
N ASP A 52 -12.06 14.17 7.84
CA ASP A 52 -11.16 15.31 8.05
C ASP A 52 -11.82 16.67 7.69
N GLY A 53 -13.16 16.76 7.77
CA GLY A 53 -13.94 17.95 7.46
C GLY A 53 -13.65 19.11 8.42
N PHE A 54 -13.32 20.27 7.82
CA PHE A 54 -13.16 21.60 8.39
C PHE A 54 -13.72 21.78 9.82
N ASN A 55 -12.82 21.87 10.80
CA ASN A 55 -13.15 22.58 12.02
C ASN A 55 -13.35 24.05 11.66
N GLU A 56 -14.47 24.61 12.08
CA GLU A 56 -14.93 26.01 11.99
C GLU A 56 -13.94 27.07 12.55
N ASN A 57 -12.74 26.66 12.95
CA ASN A 57 -11.64 27.47 13.47
C ASN A 57 -10.42 27.58 12.51
N GLY A 58 -10.55 27.24 11.22
CA GLY A 58 -9.54 27.56 10.20
C GLY A 58 -8.17 26.90 10.41
N SER A 59 -8.13 25.73 11.07
CA SER A 59 -6.90 24.94 11.22
C SER A 59 -7.09 23.59 10.53
N ASP A 60 -6.47 23.45 9.35
CA ASP A 60 -6.41 22.22 8.56
C ASP A 60 -5.79 21.07 9.38
N HIS A 61 -6.63 20.29 10.06
CA HIS A 61 -6.21 19.04 10.69
C HIS A 61 -6.50 17.89 9.73
N HIS A 62 -5.63 17.71 8.73
CA HIS A 62 -5.56 16.46 7.98
C HIS A 62 -5.13 15.36 8.96
N THR A 63 -6.09 14.67 9.58
CA THR A 63 -5.81 13.72 10.67
C THR A 63 -5.53 12.34 10.10
N GLY A 64 -4.56 12.28 9.18
CA GLY A 64 -4.06 11.03 8.67
C GLY A 64 -3.47 10.19 9.81
N LYS A 65 -3.87 8.92 9.92
CA LYS A 65 -3.30 8.01 10.93
C LYS A 65 -2.19 7.18 10.35
N SER A 66 -1.09 7.07 11.09
CA SER A 66 0.02 6.22 10.72
C SER A 66 -0.22 4.76 11.07
N PHE A 67 0.32 3.86 10.27
CA PHE A 67 0.28 2.42 10.50
C PHE A 67 1.58 1.76 10.03
N PHE A 68 1.85 0.56 10.52
CA PHE A 68 2.97 -0.26 10.08
C PHE A 68 2.50 -1.28 9.05
N VAL A 69 3.39 -1.62 8.13
CA VAL A 69 3.11 -2.59 7.07
C VAL A 69 4.24 -3.60 6.93
N ILE A 70 3.86 -4.86 6.77
CA ILE A 70 4.72 -5.92 6.26
C ILE A 70 4.04 -6.52 5.03
N GLU A 71 4.77 -6.59 3.92
CA GLU A 71 4.23 -7.05 2.65
C GLU A 71 5.20 -8.05 2.00
N PRO A 72 5.07 -9.35 2.33
CA PRO A 72 5.72 -10.41 1.57
C PRO A 72 5.14 -10.52 0.16
N SER A 73 6.00 -10.86 -0.79
CA SER A 73 5.64 -11.05 -2.19
C SER A 73 6.43 -12.17 -2.86
N GLY A 74 5.80 -12.78 -3.86
CA GLY A 74 6.41 -13.76 -4.76
C GLY A 74 6.18 -13.34 -6.20
N ALA A 75 7.23 -13.38 -7.01
CA ALA A 75 7.21 -12.89 -8.37
C ALA A 75 8.10 -13.71 -9.32
N ILE A 76 7.88 -13.46 -10.60
CA ILE A 76 8.74 -13.90 -11.69
C ILE A 76 9.37 -12.65 -12.29
N GLU A 77 10.69 -12.69 -12.46
CA GLU A 77 11.47 -11.61 -13.05
C GLU A 77 12.14 -12.08 -14.35
N THR A 78 12.26 -11.18 -15.32
CA THR A 78 12.93 -11.42 -16.60
C THR A 78 13.79 -10.21 -16.98
N ASN A 79 14.92 -10.48 -17.62
CA ASN A 79 15.77 -9.44 -18.19
C ASN A 79 15.15 -8.94 -19.50
N ILE A 80 14.86 -7.64 -19.60
CA ILE A 80 14.39 -7.00 -20.83
C ILE A 80 15.58 -6.43 -21.61
N THR A 81 16.50 -5.78 -20.90
CA THR A 81 17.80 -5.32 -21.41
C THR A 81 18.86 -5.53 -20.34
N ASN A 82 20.14 -5.29 -20.66
CA ASN A 82 21.23 -5.31 -19.68
C ASN A 82 21.05 -4.31 -18.52
N TYR A 83 20.12 -3.36 -18.65
CA TYR A 83 19.87 -2.32 -17.65
C TYR A 83 18.45 -2.30 -17.09
N LEU A 84 17.58 -3.17 -17.60
CA LEU A 84 16.15 -3.18 -17.28
C LEU A 84 15.67 -4.60 -17.08
N ARG A 85 15.09 -4.84 -15.91
CA ARG A 85 14.34 -6.06 -15.62
C ARG A 85 12.89 -5.76 -15.36
N LEU A 86 12.03 -6.67 -15.79
CA LEU A 86 10.60 -6.64 -15.53
C LEU A 86 10.29 -7.72 -14.50
N GLU A 87 9.54 -7.37 -13.47
CA GLU A 87 9.06 -8.29 -12.45
C GLU A 87 7.54 -8.21 -12.37
N ILE A 88 6.89 -9.36 -12.33
CA ILE A 88 5.44 -9.47 -12.16
C ILE A 88 5.15 -10.46 -11.05
N GLY A 89 4.25 -10.10 -10.14
CA GLY A 89 3.95 -10.97 -9.02
C GLY A 89 2.76 -10.56 -8.19
N LEU A 90 2.66 -11.26 -7.07
CA LEU A 90 1.58 -11.14 -6.12
C LEU A 90 2.17 -10.88 -4.74
N SER A 91 1.48 -10.07 -3.95
CA SER A 91 1.86 -9.73 -2.59
C SER A 91 0.67 -9.80 -1.66
N TYR A 92 0.96 -9.94 -0.37
CA TYR A 92 -0.05 -9.85 0.67
C TYR A 92 0.35 -8.81 1.69
N ARG A 93 -0.39 -7.71 1.75
CA ARG A 93 -0.16 -6.63 2.69
C ARG A 93 -0.79 -6.95 4.04
N LEU A 94 0.02 -6.90 5.09
CA LEU A 94 -0.40 -7.01 6.48
C LEU A 94 -0.20 -5.64 7.15
N SER A 95 -1.29 -5.01 7.56
CA SER A 95 -1.28 -3.71 8.23
C SER A 95 -1.55 -3.85 9.72
N THR A 96 -0.81 -3.11 10.55
CA THR A 96 -0.98 -3.10 12.01
C THR A 96 -0.76 -1.70 12.60
N GLY A 97 -1.23 -1.50 13.83
CA GLY A 97 -1.05 -0.25 14.56
C GLY A 97 -2.05 0.86 14.21
N LEU A 98 -3.11 0.58 13.43
CA LEU A 98 -4.17 1.58 13.21
C LEU A 98 -4.98 1.76 14.49
N ASN A 99 -5.22 3.03 14.82
CA ASN A 99 -6.19 3.44 15.82
C ASN A 99 -7.17 4.42 15.16
N TYR A 100 -8.09 3.86 14.36
CA TYR A 100 -9.13 4.60 13.63
C TYR A 100 -10.49 3.96 13.90
N THR A 101 -11.50 4.76 14.25
CA THR A 101 -12.82 4.28 14.70
C THR A 101 -13.58 3.50 13.62
N TYR A 102 -13.32 3.79 12.34
CA TYR A 102 -14.10 3.27 11.21
C TYR A 102 -13.29 2.42 10.22
N ILE A 103 -11.99 2.27 10.42
CA ILE A 103 -11.09 1.51 9.53
C ILE A 103 -10.23 0.60 10.40
N SER A 104 -10.33 -0.71 10.16
CA SER A 104 -9.55 -1.70 10.88
C SER A 104 -8.27 -2.07 10.14
N ASN A 105 -7.31 -2.65 10.88
CA ASN A 105 -6.11 -3.29 10.31
C ASN A 105 -6.44 -4.29 9.19
N LYS A 106 -7.58 -4.99 9.31
CA LYS A 106 -8.02 -5.96 8.32
C LYS A 106 -8.46 -5.30 7.01
N ASP A 107 -9.03 -4.10 7.08
CA ASP A 107 -9.50 -3.37 5.91
C ASP A 107 -8.33 -2.83 5.08
N LEU A 108 -7.18 -2.55 5.72
CA LEU A 108 -5.95 -2.18 5.01
C LEU A 108 -5.10 -3.39 4.59
N SER A 109 -5.37 -4.57 5.14
CA SER A 109 -4.67 -5.81 4.78
C SER A 109 -5.32 -6.48 3.57
N SER A 110 -4.57 -6.62 2.47
CA SER A 110 -5.14 -7.07 1.20
C SER A 110 -4.15 -7.86 0.36
N PHE A 111 -4.69 -8.68 -0.53
CA PHE A 111 -3.92 -9.28 -1.62
C PHE A 111 -3.77 -8.27 -2.76
N ASN A 112 -2.56 -8.14 -3.30
CA ASN A 112 -2.27 -7.22 -4.39
C ASN A 112 -1.53 -7.96 -5.51
N GLY A 113 -1.74 -7.51 -6.74
CA GLY A 113 -0.87 -7.84 -7.88
C GLY A 113 -0.01 -6.63 -8.21
N PHE A 114 1.22 -6.86 -8.64
CA PHE A 114 2.14 -5.78 -8.98
C PHE A 114 2.96 -6.07 -10.24
N LEU A 115 3.41 -4.99 -10.86
CA LEU A 115 4.35 -4.96 -11.95
C LEU A 115 5.46 -3.97 -11.58
N SER A 116 6.71 -4.42 -11.63
CA SER A 116 7.88 -3.63 -11.23
C SER A 116 8.89 -3.56 -12.36
N LEU A 117 9.47 -2.37 -12.53
CA LEU A 117 10.62 -2.14 -13.42
C LEU A 117 11.85 -1.89 -12.56
N LYS A 118 12.87 -2.74 -12.69
CA LYS A 118 14.15 -2.59 -11.98
C LYS A 118 15.21 -2.10 -12.94
N PHE A 119 15.92 -1.05 -12.53
CA PHE A 119 16.99 -0.44 -13.30
C PHE A 119 18.32 -0.60 -12.56
N GLY A 120 19.35 -1.07 -13.26
CA GLY A 120 20.65 -1.33 -12.65
C GLY A 120 21.64 -1.92 -13.64
N ALA A 121 22.93 -1.93 -13.32
CA ALA A 121 23.90 -2.76 -14.03
C ALA A 121 23.78 -4.18 -13.48
N PHE A 122 23.21 -5.07 -14.29
CA PHE A 122 22.85 -6.43 -13.91
C PHE A 122 23.82 -7.48 -14.43
#